data_AF-A0A6A6LVK1-F1
#
_entry.id   AF-A0A6A6LVK1-F1
#
_cell.length_a   1.000
_cell.length_b   1.000
_cell.length_c   1.000
_cell.angle_alpha   90.00
_cell.angle_beta   90.00
_cell.angle_gamma   90.00
#
_symmetry.space_group_name_H-M   'P 1'
#
loop_
_entity.id
_entity.type
_entity.pdbx_description
1 polymer ?
#
loop_
_entity_poly.entity_id
_entity_poly.type
_entity_poly.pdbx_seq_one_letter_code
_entity_poly.pdbx_strand_id
1 'polypeptide(L)'
;MTPTLSPKENIPTKWREIHGSCNWENILDPLHPWLRLEIVKYGEFVGATYDAFDFDALSEYCWSCSIWSKDSNWMGYVAVSNDEESQRIGRRDIVVAWRGTVAPTEWFTDLKTKLEQFDDDKRNITLQCGFLSICKSKDEFTRYNKLSASEQVMEEFKKHVSFYRENGERVSLTLTAHSLGGALALLNAYEVAISIPLFFISVVSFGAPRVGNMAFKEKLNELGVKTLGVVVKQI
;
A
#
# COMPACT_ATOMS: atom_id res chain seq x y z
N MET A 1 2.33 18.83 26.40
CA MET A 1 0.97 18.28 26.40
C MET A 1 0.88 17.28 25.27
N THR A 2 0.80 15.99 25.59
CA THR A 2 0.48 14.94 24.61
C THR A 2 -0.94 15.21 24.10
N PRO A 3 -1.20 15.24 22.79
CA PRO A 3 -2.55 15.35 22.28
C PRO A 3 -3.41 14.24 22.90
N THR A 4 -4.57 14.58 23.44
CA THR A 4 -5.57 13.59 23.85
C THR A 4 -5.91 12.74 22.64
N LEU A 5 -5.47 11.47 22.65
CA LEU A 5 -5.88 10.47 21.66
C LEU A 5 -7.42 10.44 21.65
N SER A 6 -8.02 10.80 20.52
CA SER A 6 -9.46 10.62 20.33
C SER A 6 -9.80 9.14 20.56
N PRO A 7 -10.84 8.79 21.36
CA PRO A 7 -11.19 7.41 21.61
C PRO A 7 -11.41 6.66 20.31
N LYS A 8 -10.68 5.57 20.08
CA LYS A 8 -10.89 4.70 18.92
C LYS A 8 -12.14 3.86 19.20
N GLU A 9 -13.27 4.21 18.61
CA GLU A 9 -14.52 3.46 18.78
C GLU A 9 -14.46 2.09 18.09
N ASN A 10 -15.22 1.13 18.64
CA ASN A 10 -15.41 -0.19 18.06
C ASN A 10 -16.26 -0.08 16.79
N ILE A 11 -15.71 -0.51 15.66
CA ILE A 11 -16.34 -0.45 14.33
C ILE A 11 -16.55 -1.84 13.66
N PRO A 12 -16.79 -2.95 14.39
CA PRO A 12 -16.86 -4.29 13.78
C PRO A 12 -18.02 -4.46 12.80
N THR A 13 -19.07 -3.65 12.91
CA THR A 13 -20.23 -3.67 12.00
C THR A 13 -20.08 -2.72 10.81
N LYS A 14 -19.26 -1.66 10.94
CA LYS A 14 -19.11 -0.61 9.93
C LYS A 14 -17.77 -0.62 9.18
N TRP A 15 -16.82 -1.45 9.59
CA TRP A 15 -15.49 -1.44 8.98
C TRP A 15 -15.51 -1.65 7.46
N ARG A 16 -16.46 -2.45 6.95
CA ARG A 16 -16.60 -2.71 5.51
C ARG A 16 -16.91 -1.42 4.77
N GLU A 17 -17.83 -0.63 5.30
CA GLU A 17 -18.22 0.68 4.76
C GLU A 17 -17.05 1.65 4.79
N ILE A 18 -16.34 1.74 5.93
CA ILE A 18 -15.17 2.60 6.12
C ILE A 18 -14.01 2.21 5.18
N HIS A 19 -13.89 0.94 4.83
CA HIS A 19 -12.89 0.44 3.88
C HIS A 19 -13.42 0.32 2.44
N GLY A 20 -14.58 0.91 2.14
CA GLY A 20 -15.03 1.12 0.76
C GLY A 20 -15.98 0.08 0.17
N SER A 21 -16.60 -0.79 0.98
CA SER A 21 -17.59 -1.76 0.48
C SER A 21 -18.74 -1.10 -0.29
N CYS A 22 -19.11 0.11 0.13
CA CYS A 22 -20.15 0.96 -0.46
C CYS A 22 -19.55 2.19 -1.15
N ASN A 23 -18.33 2.09 -1.69
CA ASN A 23 -17.62 3.17 -2.39
C ASN A 23 -17.55 4.50 -1.61
N TRP A 24 -17.54 4.43 -0.27
CA TRP A 24 -17.56 5.58 0.63
C TRP A 24 -18.74 6.55 0.40
N GLU A 25 -19.87 6.06 -0.14
CA GLU A 25 -21.08 6.83 -0.30
C GLU A 25 -21.56 7.39 1.04
N ASN A 26 -21.91 8.68 1.07
CA ASN A 26 -22.41 9.42 2.25
C ASN A 26 -21.46 9.57 3.45
N ILE A 27 -20.18 9.19 3.33
CA ILE A 27 -19.19 9.33 4.41
C ILE A 27 -17.99 10.22 4.06
N LEU A 28 -17.97 10.80 2.86
CA LEU A 28 -16.93 11.72 2.39
C LEU A 28 -17.28 13.20 2.58
N ASP A 29 -18.56 13.57 2.48
CA ASP A 29 -19.03 14.95 2.59
C ASP A 29 -20.37 15.04 3.34
N PRO A 30 -20.37 15.43 4.64
CA PRO A 30 -19.20 15.74 5.46
C PRO A 30 -18.36 14.49 5.76
N LEU A 31 -17.04 14.66 5.89
CA LEU A 31 -16.13 13.54 6.18
C LEU A 31 -16.48 12.91 7.53
N HIS A 32 -16.91 11.65 7.51
CA HIS A 32 -17.32 10.93 8.71
C HIS A 32 -16.13 10.79 9.69
N PRO A 33 -16.30 11.06 11.01
CA PRO A 33 -15.20 11.03 11.97
C PRO A 33 -14.39 9.72 11.99
N TRP A 34 -15.05 8.57 11.86
CA TRP A 34 -14.39 7.27 11.78
C TRP A 34 -13.52 7.10 10.53
N LEU A 35 -14.03 7.55 9.37
CA LEU A 35 -13.25 7.52 8.14
C LEU A 35 -12.05 8.47 8.25
N ARG A 36 -12.23 9.65 8.87
CA ARG A 36 -11.14 10.58 9.13
C ARG A 36 -10.04 9.95 9.99
N LEU A 37 -10.39 9.24 11.06
CA LEU A 37 -9.41 8.57 11.93
C LEU A 37 -8.67 7.46 11.20
N GLU A 38 -9.37 6.67 10.39
CA GLU A 38 -8.75 5.62 9.58
C GLU A 38 -7.81 6.21 8.51
N ILE A 39 -8.20 7.30 7.84
CA ILE A 39 -7.33 8.02 6.91
C ILE A 39 -6.06 8.52 7.62
N VAL A 40 -6.19 9.11 8.82
CA VAL A 40 -5.03 9.56 9.60
C VAL A 40 -4.14 8.37 9.97
N LYS A 41 -4.71 7.26 10.45
CA LYS A 41 -3.99 6.02 10.78
C LYS A 41 -3.16 5.49 9.60
N TYR A 42 -3.77 5.41 8.41
CA TYR A 42 -3.04 4.97 7.21
C TYR A 42 -1.98 5.99 6.78
N GLY A 43 -2.24 7.29 6.98
CA GLY A 43 -1.24 8.35 6.79
C GLY A 43 -0.03 8.21 7.72
N GLU A 44 -0.25 7.87 9.00
CA GLU A 44 0.82 7.62 9.98
C GLU A 44 1.65 6.40 9.61
N PHE A 45 1.04 5.31 9.14
CA PHE A 45 1.78 4.15 8.63
C PHE A 45 2.68 4.51 7.46
N VAL A 46 2.19 5.35 6.55
CA VAL A 46 3.02 5.85 5.46
C VAL A 46 4.12 6.78 5.98
N GLY A 47 3.83 7.66 6.94
CA GLY A 47 4.82 8.52 7.60
C GLY A 47 5.96 7.71 8.22
N ALA A 48 5.63 6.63 8.93
CA ALA A 48 6.60 5.71 9.52
C ALA A 48 7.54 5.07 8.48
N THR A 49 7.10 4.92 7.22
CA THR A 49 8.00 4.45 6.16
C THR A 49 9.09 5.47 5.81
N TYR A 50 8.83 6.76 5.96
CA TYR A 50 9.86 7.77 5.78
C TYR A 50 10.73 7.88 7.03
N ASP A 51 10.13 7.89 8.23
CA ASP A 51 10.88 8.03 9.49
C ASP A 51 11.86 6.86 9.74
N ALA A 52 11.49 5.64 9.32
CA ALA A 52 12.34 4.46 9.45
C ALA A 52 13.50 4.43 8.43
N PHE A 53 13.48 5.28 7.42
CA PHE A 53 14.52 5.33 6.42
C PHE A 53 15.59 6.35 6.83
N ASP A 54 16.80 5.88 7.09
CA ASP A 54 17.92 6.76 7.44
C ASP A 54 18.35 7.57 6.20
N PHE A 55 18.20 8.89 6.30
CA PHE A 55 18.51 9.85 5.24
C PHE A 55 19.91 10.45 5.36
N ASP A 56 20.62 10.18 6.46
CA ASP A 56 21.84 10.92 6.76
C ASP A 56 23.06 10.31 6.08
N ALA A 57 23.51 10.96 5.01
CA ALA A 57 24.76 10.64 4.31
C ALA A 57 26.01 10.81 5.18
N LEU A 58 25.89 11.40 6.38
CA LEU A 58 26.96 11.60 7.35
C LEU A 58 26.86 10.67 8.57
N SER A 59 25.88 9.77 8.63
CA SER A 59 25.71 8.87 9.78
C SER A 59 26.92 7.91 9.91
N GLU A 60 27.33 7.59 11.14
CA GLU A 60 28.40 6.62 11.42
C GLU A 60 28.09 5.21 10.85
N TYR A 61 26.80 4.93 10.58
CA TYR A 61 26.34 3.71 9.93
C TYR A 61 26.43 3.78 8.40
N CYS A 62 26.54 4.97 7.79
CA CYS A 62 26.75 5.18 6.36
C CYS A 62 28.06 4.53 5.84
N TRP A 63 29.03 4.29 6.73
CA TRP A 63 30.35 3.74 6.36
C TRP A 63 30.55 2.27 6.72
N SER A 64 29.70 1.66 7.56
CA SER A 64 29.85 0.26 8.01
C SER A 64 28.74 -0.68 7.56
N CYS A 65 27.59 -0.16 7.12
CA CYS A 65 26.61 -0.92 6.36
C CYS A 65 26.04 -0.02 5.28
N SER A 66 26.18 -0.41 4.02
CA SER A 66 25.61 0.27 2.87
C SER A 66 24.07 0.33 2.98
N ILE A 67 23.53 1.37 3.65
CA ILE A 67 22.10 1.69 3.72
C ILE A 67 21.55 1.97 2.31
N TRP A 68 22.43 2.41 1.41
CA TRP A 68 22.25 2.34 -0.04
C TRP A 68 23.00 1.12 -0.56
N SER A 69 22.28 0.03 -0.88
CA SER A 69 22.81 -0.86 -1.91
C SER A 69 22.70 -0.10 -3.23
N LYS A 70 23.73 -0.13 -4.07
CA LYS A 70 23.63 0.40 -5.45
C LYS A 70 22.45 -0.21 -6.22
N ASP A 71 21.96 -1.36 -5.74
CA ASP A 71 20.99 -2.20 -6.41
C ASP A 71 19.70 -2.42 -5.59
N SER A 72 19.58 -1.93 -4.35
CA SER A 72 18.41 -2.20 -3.48
C SER A 72 18.18 -1.17 -2.38
N ASN A 73 16.94 -0.72 -2.22
CA ASN A 73 16.51 0.19 -1.16
C ASN A 73 15.36 -0.42 -0.36
N TRP A 74 15.24 -0.07 0.92
CA TRP A 74 14.06 -0.40 1.72
C TRP A 74 12.82 0.35 1.19
N MET A 75 11.74 -0.38 0.93
CA MET A 75 10.56 0.14 0.21
C MET A 75 9.27 0.15 1.03
N GLY A 76 9.24 -0.44 2.22
CA GLY A 76 8.02 -0.57 2.99
C GLY A 76 8.05 -1.74 3.95
N TYR A 77 6.89 -2.02 4.54
CA TYR A 77 6.72 -3.13 5.48
C TYR A 77 5.33 -3.75 5.39
N VAL A 78 5.24 -4.99 5.88
CA VAL A 78 3.99 -5.70 6.16
C VAL A 78 3.78 -5.72 7.67
N ALA A 79 2.58 -5.38 8.12
CA ALA A 79 2.18 -5.43 9.52
C ALA A 79 0.82 -6.13 9.64
N VAL A 80 0.53 -6.64 10.82
CA VAL A 80 -0.75 -7.28 11.13
C VAL A 80 -1.33 -6.63 12.37
N SER A 81 -2.64 -6.36 12.38
CA SER A 81 -3.34 -5.85 13.55
C SER A 81 -3.14 -6.76 14.77
N ASN A 82 -2.87 -6.18 15.93
CA ASN A 82 -2.84 -6.90 17.20
C ASN A 82 -4.27 -7.27 17.65
N ASP A 83 -4.41 -8.00 18.76
CA ASP A 83 -5.71 -8.50 19.20
C ASP A 83 -6.68 -7.39 19.61
N GLU A 84 -6.17 -6.33 20.24
CA GLU A 84 -6.96 -5.16 20.62
C GLU A 84 -7.55 -4.46 19.38
N GLU A 85 -6.72 -4.16 18.37
CA GLU A 85 -7.18 -3.54 17.13
C GLU A 85 -8.12 -4.50 16.37
N SER A 86 -7.84 -5.80 16.37
CA SER A 86 -8.66 -6.80 15.67
C SER A 86 -10.04 -6.96 16.30
N GLN A 87 -10.14 -6.86 17.63
CA GLN A 87 -11.42 -6.77 18.35
C GLN A 87 -12.16 -5.48 18.00
N ARG A 88 -11.44 -4.35 17.94
CA ARG A 88 -12.02 -3.05 17.60
C ARG A 88 -12.62 -3.01 16.19
N ILE A 89 -11.94 -3.58 15.20
CA ILE A 89 -12.36 -3.56 13.79
C ILE A 89 -13.14 -4.82 13.38
N GLY A 90 -13.21 -5.85 14.22
CA GLY A 90 -13.92 -7.10 13.99
C GLY A 90 -13.29 -8.05 12.98
N ARG A 91 -11.97 -7.93 12.75
CA ARG A 91 -11.19 -8.79 11.83
C ARG A 91 -9.69 -8.61 12.05
N ARG A 92 -8.89 -9.54 11.56
CA ARG A 92 -7.44 -9.38 11.41
C ARG A 92 -7.14 -8.61 10.13
N ASP A 93 -6.59 -7.41 10.25
CA ASP A 93 -6.19 -6.59 9.09
C ASP A 93 -4.69 -6.75 8.86
N ILE A 94 -4.32 -7.22 7.67
CA ILE A 94 -2.93 -7.19 7.20
C ILE A 94 -2.75 -5.86 6.49
N VAL A 95 -1.77 -5.07 6.92
CA VAL A 95 -1.43 -3.78 6.34
C VAL A 95 -0.12 -3.92 5.58
N VAL A 96 -0.09 -3.39 4.36
CA VAL A 96 1.15 -3.23 3.60
C VAL A 96 1.35 -1.74 3.35
N ALA A 97 2.41 -1.18 3.94
CA ALA A 97 2.75 0.23 3.81
C ALA A 97 3.91 0.39 2.82
N TRP A 98 3.66 1.05 1.70
CA TRP A 98 4.67 1.35 0.68
C TRP A 98 5.17 2.78 0.80
N ARG A 99 6.50 2.91 0.82
CA ARG A 99 7.20 4.18 0.77
C ARG A 99 7.12 4.78 -0.64
N GLY A 100 7.01 6.11 -0.72
CA GLY A 100 7.21 6.86 -1.97
C GLY A 100 8.67 7.28 -2.19
N THR A 101 8.89 8.19 -3.13
CA THR A 101 10.22 8.72 -3.43
C THR A 101 10.55 9.95 -2.59
N VAL A 102 11.82 10.08 -2.23
CA VAL A 102 12.35 11.13 -1.33
C VAL A 102 12.68 12.42 -2.09
N ALA A 103 13.11 12.31 -3.35
CA ALA A 103 13.30 13.43 -4.27
C ALA A 103 12.25 13.40 -5.39
N PRO A 104 11.06 13.99 -5.19
CA PRO A 104 9.97 13.95 -6.15
C PRO A 104 10.37 14.45 -7.54
N THR A 105 11.09 15.56 -7.60
CA THR A 105 11.39 16.29 -8.83
C THR A 105 12.26 15.51 -9.80
N GLU A 106 13.29 14.81 -9.31
CA GLU A 106 14.20 14.03 -10.14
C GLU A 106 13.51 12.80 -10.74
N TRP A 107 12.66 12.12 -9.96
CA TRP A 107 11.92 10.97 -10.49
C TRP A 107 10.83 11.37 -11.47
N PHE A 108 10.11 12.48 -11.25
CA PHE A 108 9.08 12.92 -12.20
C PHE A 108 9.68 13.18 -13.58
N THR A 109 10.93 13.64 -13.64
CA THR A 109 11.70 13.78 -14.90
C THR A 109 12.22 12.46 -15.44
N ASP A 110 12.65 11.53 -14.58
CA ASP A 110 13.17 10.21 -15.00
C ASP A 110 12.08 9.18 -15.33
N LEU A 111 10.83 9.41 -14.89
CA LEU A 111 9.66 8.64 -15.29
C LEU A 111 9.27 9.00 -16.73
N LYS A 112 10.13 8.59 -17.66
CA LYS A 112 9.79 8.56 -19.08
C LYS A 112 8.48 7.80 -19.23
N THR A 113 7.53 8.50 -19.85
CA THR A 113 6.14 8.18 -20.15
C THR A 113 5.95 6.96 -21.06
N LYS A 114 6.66 5.88 -20.77
CA LYS A 114 6.49 4.62 -21.48
C LYS A 114 5.43 3.82 -20.71
N LEU A 115 4.36 3.51 -21.40
CA LEU A 115 3.32 2.60 -20.95
C LEU A 115 3.68 1.22 -21.46
N GLU A 116 3.83 0.25 -20.57
CA GLU A 116 4.04 -1.15 -20.95
C GLU A 116 2.78 -1.95 -20.69
N GLN A 117 2.52 -2.90 -21.59
CA GLN A 117 1.41 -3.82 -21.46
C GLN A 117 1.69 -4.75 -20.29
N PHE A 118 0.81 -4.70 -19.30
CA PHE A 118 1.01 -5.41 -18.04
C PHE A 118 0.39 -6.81 -18.03
N ASP A 119 -0.51 -7.11 -18.96
CA ASP A 119 -1.19 -8.39 -19.04
C ASP A 119 -1.43 -8.85 -20.49
N ASP A 120 -1.48 -10.16 -20.69
CA ASP A 120 -1.77 -10.87 -21.94
C ASP A 120 -3.29 -10.87 -22.26
N ASP A 121 -4.09 -10.28 -21.36
CA ASP A 121 -5.52 -10.13 -21.49
C ASP A 121 -5.86 -9.11 -22.60
N LYS A 122 -6.84 -9.44 -23.46
CA LYS A 122 -7.23 -8.73 -24.71
C LYS A 122 -7.66 -7.26 -24.56
N ARG A 123 -7.55 -6.66 -23.37
CA ARG A 123 -8.07 -5.33 -23.01
C ARG A 123 -7.03 -4.20 -23.01
N ASN A 124 -5.79 -4.44 -23.46
CA ASN A 124 -4.71 -3.43 -23.51
C ASN A 124 -4.52 -2.70 -22.17
N ILE A 125 -4.38 -3.45 -21.06
CA ILE A 125 -4.07 -2.87 -19.75
C ILE A 125 -2.63 -2.37 -19.78
N THR A 126 -2.45 -1.06 -19.59
CA THR A 126 -1.13 -0.44 -19.60
C THR A 126 -0.84 0.28 -18.29
N LEU A 127 0.41 0.11 -17.82
CA LEU A 127 0.93 0.69 -16.59
C LEU A 127 2.20 1.49 -16.90
N GLN A 128 2.47 2.53 -16.12
CA GLN A 128 3.70 3.31 -16.29
C GLN A 128 4.94 2.47 -15.90
N CYS A 129 5.89 2.33 -16.83
CA CYS A 129 7.01 1.39 -16.76
C CYS A 129 7.91 1.57 -15.53
N GLY A 130 8.15 2.83 -15.13
CA GLY A 130 9.04 3.13 -14.00
C GLY A 130 8.60 2.48 -12.68
N PHE A 131 7.29 2.25 -12.52
CA PHE A 131 6.73 1.65 -11.30
C PHE A 131 6.86 0.12 -11.29
N LEU A 132 6.74 -0.50 -12.47
CA LEU A 132 6.81 -1.95 -12.62
C LEU A 132 8.22 -2.48 -12.36
N SER A 133 9.24 -1.74 -12.81
CA SER A 133 10.65 -2.11 -12.64
C SER A 133 11.01 -2.22 -11.16
N ILE A 134 10.64 -1.26 -10.31
CA ILE A 134 10.94 -1.29 -8.86
C ILE A 134 10.25 -2.46 -8.16
N CYS A 135 9.01 -2.76 -8.57
CA CYS A 135 8.21 -3.81 -7.94
C CYS A 135 8.68 -5.21 -8.31
N LYS A 136 9.18 -5.39 -9.54
CA LYS A 136 9.54 -6.70 -10.12
C LYS A 136 11.04 -6.93 -10.31
N SER A 137 11.89 -5.92 -10.09
CA SER A 137 13.34 -6.07 -10.16
C SER A 137 13.83 -6.99 -9.05
N LYS A 138 14.69 -7.93 -9.42
CA LYS A 138 15.41 -8.80 -8.49
C LYS A 138 16.81 -9.03 -9.01
N ASP A 139 17.73 -9.29 -8.11
CA ASP A 139 19.11 -9.63 -8.43
C ASP A 139 19.56 -10.76 -7.50
N GLU A 140 19.87 -11.91 -8.11
CA GLU A 140 20.29 -13.11 -7.39
C GLU A 140 21.63 -12.93 -6.65
N PHE A 141 22.42 -11.92 -7.06
CA PHE A 141 23.73 -11.63 -6.51
C PHE A 141 23.70 -10.69 -5.29
N THR A 142 22.58 -10.02 -5.00
CA THR A 142 22.50 -9.19 -3.79
C THR A 142 21.99 -9.97 -2.58
N ARG A 143 22.27 -9.42 -1.40
CA ARG A 143 21.80 -9.98 -0.12
C ARG A 143 20.29 -9.81 0.09
N TYR A 144 19.67 -8.76 -0.46
CA TYR A 144 18.36 -8.27 -0.01
C TYR A 144 17.25 -8.33 -1.08
N ASN A 145 17.57 -8.38 -2.38
CA ASN A 145 16.59 -8.38 -3.48
C ASN A 145 16.61 -9.69 -4.32
N LYS A 146 16.92 -10.83 -3.71
CA LYS A 146 16.83 -12.14 -4.38
C LYS A 146 15.41 -12.43 -4.90
N LEU A 147 14.44 -11.98 -4.13
CA LEU A 147 13.04 -11.85 -4.53
C LEU A 147 12.73 -10.38 -4.76
N SER A 148 11.89 -10.11 -5.74
CA SER A 148 11.35 -8.77 -5.98
C SER A 148 10.48 -8.31 -4.81
N ALA A 149 10.28 -7.00 -4.68
CA ALA A 149 9.48 -6.44 -3.60
C ALA A 149 8.04 -7.00 -3.60
N SER A 150 7.47 -7.26 -4.78
CA SER A 150 6.15 -7.89 -4.88
C SER A 150 6.14 -9.35 -4.41
N GLU A 151 7.16 -10.14 -4.80
CA GLU A 151 7.29 -11.53 -4.39
C GLU A 151 7.40 -11.64 -2.86
N GLN A 152 8.22 -10.79 -2.23
CA GLN A 152 8.38 -10.75 -0.77
C GLN A 152 7.06 -10.45 -0.04
N VAL A 153 6.30 -9.45 -0.52
CA VAL A 153 5.00 -9.12 0.09
C VAL A 153 3.98 -10.24 -0.12
N MET A 154 3.95 -10.84 -1.31
CA MET A 154 3.02 -11.94 -1.61
C MET A 154 3.29 -13.19 -0.77
N GLU A 155 4.56 -13.52 -0.48
CA GLU A 155 4.93 -14.63 0.40
C GLU A 155 4.47 -14.39 1.84
N GLU A 156 4.82 -13.25 2.44
CA GLU A 156 4.41 -12.93 3.81
C GLU A 156 2.90 -12.75 3.95
N PHE A 157 2.25 -12.14 2.96
CA PHE A 157 0.78 -12.03 2.93
C PHE A 157 0.12 -13.41 2.94
N LYS A 158 0.54 -14.34 2.05
CA LYS A 158 -0.04 -15.69 1.98
C LYS A 158 0.16 -16.44 3.29
N LYS A 159 1.34 -16.35 3.90
CA LYS A 159 1.66 -16.96 5.19
C LYS A 159 0.74 -16.48 6.30
N HIS A 160 0.54 -15.16 6.43
CA HIS A 160 -0.37 -14.60 7.43
C HIS A 160 -1.83 -14.96 7.15
N VAL A 161 -2.27 -14.90 5.89
CA VAL A 161 -3.63 -15.29 5.51
C VAL A 161 -3.92 -16.75 5.89
N SER A 162 -3.01 -17.68 5.59
CA SER A 162 -3.18 -19.09 5.97
C SER A 162 -3.26 -19.24 7.48
N PHE A 163 -2.29 -18.68 8.22
CA PHE A 163 -2.24 -18.78 9.68
C PHE A 163 -3.52 -18.29 10.37
N TYR A 164 -4.00 -17.09 10.03
CA TYR A 164 -5.16 -16.51 10.70
C TYR A 164 -6.48 -17.15 10.25
N ARG A 165 -6.60 -17.56 8.99
CA ARG A 165 -7.81 -18.27 8.51
C ARG A 165 -7.94 -19.66 9.12
N GLU A 166 -6.83 -20.39 9.28
CA GLU A 166 -6.80 -21.69 9.95
C GLU A 166 -7.24 -21.58 11.42
N ASN A 167 -6.95 -20.45 12.06
CA ASN A 167 -7.43 -20.11 13.41
C ASN A 167 -8.87 -19.57 13.45
N GLY A 168 -9.60 -19.58 12.33
CA GLY A 168 -11.00 -19.15 12.25
C GLY A 168 -11.20 -17.64 12.22
N GLU A 169 -10.14 -16.85 12.03
CA GLU A 169 -10.25 -15.40 11.98
C GLU A 169 -10.65 -14.89 10.59
N ARG A 170 -11.45 -13.82 10.57
CA ARG A 170 -11.71 -13.07 9.35
C ARG A 170 -10.49 -12.23 9.02
N VAL A 171 -9.97 -12.34 7.81
CA VAL A 171 -8.76 -11.61 7.36
C VAL A 171 -9.09 -10.65 6.21
N SER A 172 -8.43 -9.50 6.18
CA SER A 172 -8.46 -8.51 5.09
C SER A 172 -7.08 -7.92 4.83
N LEU A 173 -6.97 -7.20 3.71
CA LEU A 173 -5.76 -6.51 3.28
C LEU A 173 -6.05 -5.03 3.12
N THR A 174 -5.25 -4.20 3.76
CA THR A 174 -5.22 -2.76 3.52
C THR A 174 -3.83 -2.35 3.02
N LEU A 175 -3.76 -1.84 1.79
CA LEU A 175 -2.54 -1.28 1.22
C LEU A 175 -2.55 0.23 1.40
N THR A 176 -1.46 0.80 1.89
CA THR A 176 -1.35 2.25 2.04
C THR A 176 -0.02 2.77 1.53
N ALA A 177 -0.04 3.96 0.93
CA ALA A 177 1.15 4.54 0.34
C ALA A 177 1.03 6.02 0.03
N HIS A 178 2.16 6.70 -0.14
CA HIS A 178 2.23 8.09 -0.61
C HIS A 178 3.00 8.20 -1.93
N SER A 179 2.59 9.14 -2.79
CA SER A 179 3.27 9.48 -4.04
C SER A 179 3.52 8.23 -4.90
N LEU A 180 4.76 7.96 -5.29
CA LEU A 180 5.18 6.77 -6.02
C LEU A 180 4.66 5.45 -5.41
N GLY A 181 4.65 5.34 -4.08
CA GLY A 181 4.22 4.12 -3.40
C GLY A 181 2.77 3.76 -3.72
N GLY A 182 1.93 4.73 -4.11
CA GLY A 182 0.55 4.49 -4.53
C GLY A 182 0.45 3.59 -5.77
N ALA A 183 1.43 3.66 -6.67
CA ALA A 183 1.53 2.74 -7.81
C ALA A 183 1.83 1.32 -7.36
N LEU A 184 2.80 1.16 -6.46
CA LEU A 184 3.18 -0.14 -5.90
C LEU A 184 2.01 -0.78 -5.14
N ALA A 185 1.27 0.01 -4.36
CA ALA A 185 0.08 -0.43 -3.65
C ALA A 185 -0.99 -0.98 -4.61
N LEU A 186 -1.26 -0.30 -5.73
CA LEU A 186 -2.26 -0.77 -6.71
C LEU A 186 -1.80 -2.02 -7.47
N LEU A 187 -0.50 -2.13 -7.79
CA LEU A 187 0.07 -3.34 -8.40
C LEU A 187 -0.06 -4.54 -7.46
N ASN A 188 0.30 -4.37 -6.19
CA ASN A 188 0.14 -5.42 -5.19
C ASN A 188 -1.32 -5.79 -4.95
N ALA A 189 -2.24 -4.82 -4.94
CA ALA A 189 -3.67 -5.10 -4.85
C ALA A 189 -4.16 -6.00 -6.00
N TYR A 190 -3.68 -5.72 -7.22
CA TYR A 190 -3.99 -6.51 -8.41
C TYR A 190 -3.51 -7.97 -8.27
N GLU A 191 -2.24 -8.16 -7.91
CA GLU A 191 -1.64 -9.49 -7.76
C GLU A 191 -2.35 -10.32 -6.67
N VAL A 192 -2.69 -9.68 -5.54
CA VAL A 192 -3.47 -10.33 -4.48
C VAL A 192 -4.87 -10.70 -4.96
N ALA A 193 -5.56 -9.81 -5.66
CA ALA A 193 -6.93 -10.05 -6.11
C ALA A 193 -7.03 -11.19 -7.13
N ILE A 194 -6.02 -11.36 -7.98
CA ILE A 194 -5.91 -12.53 -8.87
C ILE A 194 -5.57 -13.79 -8.08
N SER A 195 -4.63 -13.71 -7.14
CA SER A 195 -4.16 -14.88 -6.40
C SER A 195 -5.20 -15.42 -5.42
N ILE A 196 -6.06 -14.57 -4.84
CA ILE A 196 -7.11 -14.95 -3.90
C ILE A 196 -8.41 -14.24 -4.29
N PRO A 197 -9.25 -14.85 -5.16
CA PRO A 197 -10.50 -14.27 -5.59
C PRO A 197 -11.43 -13.93 -4.42
N LEU A 198 -12.16 -12.82 -4.55
CA LEU A 198 -13.14 -12.33 -3.55
C LEU A 198 -12.52 -11.96 -2.19
N PHE A 199 -11.20 -11.80 -2.10
CA PHE A 199 -10.55 -11.26 -0.91
C PHE A 199 -10.91 -9.79 -0.71
N PHE A 200 -11.13 -9.36 0.53
CA PHE A 200 -11.42 -7.95 0.80
C PHE A 200 -10.11 -7.15 0.81
N ILE A 201 -9.94 -6.31 -0.22
CA ILE A 201 -8.73 -5.49 -0.44
C ILE A 201 -9.14 -4.02 -0.49
N SER A 202 -8.49 -3.20 0.34
CA SER A 202 -8.65 -1.74 0.34
C SER A 202 -7.31 -1.07 0.12
N VAL A 203 -7.28 -0.03 -0.72
CA VAL A 203 -6.08 0.76 -1.03
C VAL A 203 -6.35 2.20 -0.62
N VAL A 204 -5.55 2.73 0.30
CA VAL A 204 -5.62 4.14 0.73
C VAL A 204 -4.32 4.84 0.35
N SER A 205 -4.37 5.67 -0.69
CA SER A 205 -3.20 6.36 -1.22
C SER A 205 -3.25 7.87 -0.99
N PHE A 206 -2.08 8.48 -0.80
CA PHE A 206 -1.92 9.91 -0.53
C PHE A 206 -1.10 10.56 -1.64
N GLY A 207 -1.65 11.56 -2.34
CA GLY A 207 -0.91 12.30 -3.37
C GLY A 207 -0.37 11.43 -4.51
N ALA A 208 -0.98 10.27 -4.77
CA ALA A 208 -0.50 9.32 -5.77
C ALA A 208 -0.79 9.84 -7.20
N PRO A 209 0.15 9.67 -8.15
CA PRO A 209 -0.07 10.00 -9.56
C PRO A 209 -1.08 9.03 -10.20
N ARG A 210 -1.49 9.32 -11.43
CA ARG A 210 -2.24 8.34 -12.24
C ARG A 210 -1.31 7.19 -12.63
N VAL A 211 -1.66 5.98 -12.21
CA VAL A 211 -0.79 4.79 -12.30
C VAL A 211 -0.97 4.00 -13.60
N GLY A 212 -2.20 3.97 -14.12
CA GLY A 212 -2.55 3.21 -15.32
C GLY A 212 -3.71 3.84 -16.10
N ASN A 213 -4.06 3.22 -17.21
CA ASN A 213 -5.19 3.63 -18.03
C ASN A 213 -6.55 3.28 -17.37
N MET A 214 -7.66 3.73 -17.98
CA MET A 214 -9.00 3.44 -17.48
C MET A 214 -9.30 1.93 -17.40
N ALA A 215 -8.76 1.13 -18.33
CA ALA A 215 -8.93 -0.32 -18.32
C ALA A 215 -8.33 -0.98 -17.07
N PHE A 216 -7.17 -0.49 -16.58
CA PHE A 216 -6.60 -0.97 -15.31
C PHE A 216 -7.51 -0.68 -14.12
N LYS A 217 -8.07 0.53 -14.06
CA LYS A 217 -9.02 0.92 -13.01
C LYS A 217 -10.29 0.07 -13.04
N GLU A 218 -10.83 -0.18 -14.23
CA GLU A 218 -12.01 -1.03 -14.41
C GLU A 218 -11.73 -2.47 -13.98
N LYS A 219 -10.58 -3.03 -14.35
CA LYS A 219 -10.16 -4.38 -13.94
C LYS A 219 -10.04 -4.50 -12.42
N LEU A 220 -9.45 -3.51 -11.73
CA LEU A 220 -9.40 -3.49 -10.26
C LEU A 220 -10.80 -3.47 -9.63
N ASN A 221 -11.72 -2.69 -10.20
CA ASN A 221 -13.11 -2.64 -9.75
C ASN A 221 -13.84 -3.99 -9.97
N GLU A 222 -13.64 -4.63 -11.13
CA GLU A 222 -14.17 -5.97 -11.43
C GLU A 222 -13.65 -7.02 -10.44
N LEU A 223 -12.38 -6.92 -10.05
CA LEU A 223 -11.75 -7.77 -9.04
C LEU A 223 -12.18 -7.43 -7.59
N GLY A 224 -13.01 -6.40 -7.40
CA GLY A 224 -13.55 -6.00 -6.10
C GLY A 224 -12.59 -5.19 -5.23
N VAL A 225 -11.47 -4.71 -5.76
CA VAL A 225 -10.50 -3.87 -5.05
C VAL A 225 -11.10 -2.50 -4.78
N LYS A 226 -11.04 -2.04 -3.53
CA LYS A 226 -11.53 -0.72 -3.12
C LYS A 226 -10.38 0.27 -3.10
N THR A 227 -10.54 1.43 -3.72
CA THR A 227 -9.47 2.43 -3.83
C THR A 227 -9.94 3.80 -3.36
N LEU A 228 -9.23 4.39 -2.39
CA LEU A 228 -9.44 5.73 -1.87
C LEU A 228 -8.18 6.57 -2.07
N GLY A 229 -8.27 7.58 -2.94
CA GLY A 229 -7.20 8.54 -3.18
C GLY A 229 -7.41 9.83 -2.40
N VAL A 230 -6.52 10.12 -1.45
CA VAL A 230 -6.51 11.34 -0.65
C VAL A 230 -5.59 12.37 -1.32
N VAL A 231 -6.16 13.52 -1.68
CA VAL A 231 -5.44 14.63 -2.32
C VAL A 231 -5.63 15.91 -1.51
N VAL A 232 -4.53 16.62 -1.27
CA VAL A 232 -4.58 17.94 -0.64
C VAL A 232 -4.72 18.98 -1.75
N LYS A 233 -5.81 19.73 -1.76
CA LYS A 233 -5.94 20.90 -2.65
C LYS A 233 -5.06 22.02 -2.09
N GLN A 234 -4.05 22.44 -2.86
CA GLN A 234 -3.42 23.74 -2.63
C GLN A 234 -4.43 24.80 -3.12
N ILE A 235 -4.83 25.68 -2.20
CA ILE A 235 -5.68 26.85 -2.46
C ILE A 235 -4.77 28.02 -2.83
#